data_AF-A0A386Z6B3-F1
#
_entry.id   AF-A0A386Z6B3-F1
#
_cell.length_a   1.000
_cell.length_b   1.000
_cell.length_c   1.000
_cell.angle_alpha   90.00
_cell.angle_beta   90.00
_cell.angle_gamma   90.00
#
_symmetry.space_group_name_H-M   'P 1'
#
loop_
_entity.id
_entity.type
_entity.pdbx_description
1 polymer ?
#
loop_
_entity_poly.entity_id
_entity_poly.type
_entity_poly.pdbx_seq_one_letter_code
_entity_poly.pdbx_strand_id
1 'polypeptide(L)'
;MVITTGEPGGCRLSSFALPGSGREALRIKTITAVIAAGILAAGLTVAGCSSSGGDNTDLVLVNGGEPQRPLVPTDVNENMGGRVVDRLWAGLKYYDANGTARNEVAQSIDTTDRQHYKVTLKDWKFTDGTPVTAKSFVDAWNYGALVTNGQLQNSAFTEIAGYDDVQSNPPKAQTMSGLKVLDDHTFTVDLKEPSIDFELELGYAPFYPMPDAFFKDPKGFGNNPIGNGPYKFSTWEHNVKIEVLPNPDYHGGRPAKNKGLRFVMYQSYDTAYADLLQGNLDALDIIPDTALTTYEKDLGDRAIHKPIAYSQHIGIQSNVPHFSGEEGVLRRKAISMAINREQIAQNIFHGTRVPCQDFTAFTLPGFRPNLPGSDALKFNPDEAKKLWAQANTISPWSGTYEIAYNADGGHQAWIEAVANSVKNTLGIEAVGAPYPTFKNLRDVITDKTIGKAFRYGWQGDYPSIFEYLTQLFLTGSGSNNTLYSNPEYDRLLHQAEAAATPEQAYDIAAQAQTVLFKDMADIPVFDYNVAGGRSDKVKKAEITWSGLFDFENIEK
;
A
#
# COMPACT_ATOMS: atom_id res chain seq x y z
N MET A 1 46.88 18.69 30.69
CA MET A 1 47.61 19.06 31.93
C MET A 1 46.92 18.32 33.07
N VAL A 2 47.50 17.43 33.87
CA VAL A 2 48.75 16.63 33.90
C VAL A 2 48.72 15.98 35.30
N ILE A 3 48.60 14.63 35.37
CA ILE A 3 49.04 13.67 36.43
C ILE A 3 48.53 13.93 37.89
N THR A 4 48.04 12.98 38.71
CA THR A 4 48.68 11.91 39.53
C THR A 4 47.58 11.24 40.39
N THR A 5 47.60 10.00 40.90
CA THR A 5 48.44 8.76 40.81
C THR A 5 47.65 7.63 41.50
N GLY A 6 47.91 6.33 41.23
CA GLY A 6 47.22 5.26 41.98
C GLY A 6 47.49 3.79 41.56
N GLU A 7 48.74 3.34 41.61
CA GLU A 7 49.17 1.93 41.61
C GLU A 7 50.14 1.72 42.81
N PRO A 8 50.55 0.50 43.28
CA PRO A 8 50.67 -0.76 42.53
C PRO A 8 50.37 -2.10 43.29
N GLY A 9 50.49 -3.24 42.58
CA GLY A 9 50.76 -4.59 43.13
C GLY A 9 49.96 -5.74 42.47
N GLY A 10 50.50 -6.90 42.11
CA GLY A 10 51.88 -7.42 42.15
C GLY A 10 52.01 -8.85 41.54
N CYS A 11 53.25 -9.26 41.23
CA CYS A 11 53.74 -10.58 40.74
C CYS A 11 53.18 -11.85 41.48
N ARG A 12 53.27 -13.12 41.01
CA ARG A 12 53.87 -13.81 39.82
C ARG A 12 53.45 -15.32 39.72
N LEU A 13 53.45 -15.86 38.49
CA LEU A 13 53.91 -17.21 38.01
C LEU A 13 53.69 -18.54 38.80
N SER A 14 53.06 -19.52 38.13
CA SER A 14 53.58 -20.89 37.80
C SER A 14 52.41 -21.76 37.27
N SER A 15 52.52 -22.86 36.52
CA SER A 15 53.47 -23.56 35.62
C SER A 15 52.92 -25.00 35.46
N PHE A 16 53.40 -25.75 34.45
CA PHE A 16 53.12 -27.18 34.12
C PHE A 16 51.87 -27.49 33.26
N ALA A 17 51.88 -28.40 32.29
CA ALA A 17 52.82 -28.93 31.27
C ALA A 17 52.25 -30.26 30.74
N LEU A 18 52.29 -30.49 29.43
CA LEU A 18 51.97 -31.76 28.73
C LEU A 18 53.09 -32.80 28.94
N PRO A 19 52.90 -34.14 28.83
CA PRO A 19 52.56 -34.89 27.58
C PRO A 19 51.59 -36.10 27.81
N GLY A 20 51.24 -37.00 26.88
CA GLY A 20 51.43 -37.12 25.42
C GLY A 20 51.47 -38.58 24.92
N SER A 21 50.93 -38.85 23.72
CA SER A 21 51.08 -40.06 22.88
C SER A 21 50.39 -41.40 23.26
N GLY A 22 49.95 -42.15 22.23
CA GLY A 22 49.45 -43.52 22.31
C GLY A 22 48.62 -43.94 21.08
N ARG A 23 49.21 -44.68 20.13
CA ARG A 23 48.51 -45.24 18.94
C ARG A 23 48.12 -46.69 19.18
N GLU A 24 47.04 -47.17 18.55
CA GLU A 24 47.09 -48.35 17.66
C GLU A 24 45.84 -48.46 16.75
N ALA A 25 45.87 -49.36 15.76
CA ALA A 25 44.94 -49.36 14.63
C ALA A 25 44.64 -50.78 14.11
N LEU A 26 43.48 -51.03 13.47
CA LEU A 26 43.36 -52.10 12.48
C LEU A 26 42.20 -51.97 11.44
N ARG A 27 42.61 -51.76 10.18
CA ARG A 27 42.16 -52.36 8.90
C ARG A 27 40.68 -52.69 8.57
N ILE A 28 40.20 -52.00 7.52
CA ILE A 28 39.75 -52.53 6.19
C ILE A 28 38.70 -53.66 6.14
N LYS A 29 37.54 -53.36 5.53
CA LYS A 29 37.09 -54.02 4.28
C LYS A 29 35.97 -53.27 3.55
N THR A 30 36.18 -52.99 2.26
CA THR A 30 35.18 -52.51 1.30
C THR A 30 34.55 -53.71 0.59
N ILE A 31 33.23 -53.71 0.36
CA ILE A 31 32.56 -54.57 -0.64
C ILE A 31 31.50 -53.75 -1.38
N THR A 32 31.47 -53.90 -2.71
CA THR A 32 30.57 -53.20 -3.65
C THR A 32 29.88 -54.24 -4.54
N ALA A 33 28.53 -54.23 -4.62
CA ALA A 33 27.68 -54.76 -5.70
C ALA A 33 26.19 -54.61 -5.26
N VAL A 34 25.18 -54.11 -5.98
CA VAL A 34 24.79 -54.05 -7.42
C VAL A 34 23.68 -55.06 -7.79
N ILE A 35 22.48 -54.53 -8.05
CA ILE A 35 21.35 -55.01 -8.91
C ILE A 35 20.63 -56.33 -8.54
N ALA A 36 19.30 -56.23 -8.33
CA ALA A 36 18.27 -56.92 -9.15
C ALA A 36 16.83 -56.52 -8.72
N ALA A 37 15.87 -56.54 -9.65
CA ALA A 37 14.47 -56.18 -9.45
C ALA A 37 13.55 -57.42 -9.40
N GLY A 38 12.32 -57.28 -8.87
CA GLY A 38 11.18 -58.09 -9.39
C GLY A 38 10.07 -58.53 -8.43
N ILE A 39 8.94 -57.81 -8.49
CA ILE A 39 7.53 -58.31 -8.50
C ILE A 39 7.06 -59.33 -7.42
N LEU A 40 6.16 -58.94 -6.50
CA LEU A 40 4.69 -59.17 -6.62
C LEU A 40 3.89 -58.54 -5.46
N ALA A 41 2.57 -58.41 -5.65
CA ALA A 41 1.68 -57.55 -4.89
C ALA A 41 0.71 -58.30 -3.93
N ALA A 42 -0.10 -57.49 -3.23
CA ALA A 42 -1.16 -57.83 -2.26
C ALA A 42 -0.65 -58.28 -0.87
N GLY A 43 -1.06 -57.66 0.25
CA GLY A 43 -1.87 -56.44 0.43
C GLY A 43 -2.63 -56.50 1.75
N LEU A 44 -2.71 -55.38 2.49
CA LEU A 44 -3.75 -55.13 3.49
C LEU A 44 -3.75 -53.66 3.90
N THR A 45 -4.89 -53.03 3.66
CA THR A 45 -5.22 -51.63 3.95
C THR A 45 -5.10 -51.29 5.43
N VAL A 46 -4.32 -50.26 5.77
CA VAL A 46 -4.54 -49.46 6.98
C VAL A 46 -5.12 -48.12 6.54
N ALA A 47 -6.29 -47.78 7.07
CA ALA A 47 -6.98 -46.53 6.75
C ALA A 47 -6.24 -45.33 7.35
N GLY A 48 -5.38 -44.71 6.55
CA GLY A 48 -4.80 -43.41 6.85
C GLY A 48 -5.82 -42.32 6.55
N CYS A 49 -6.52 -41.82 7.58
CA CYS A 49 -7.19 -40.52 7.51
C CYS A 49 -6.15 -39.39 7.56
N SER A 50 -5.32 -39.29 6.52
CA SER A 50 -4.58 -38.06 6.24
C SER A 50 -5.58 -37.07 5.65
N SER A 51 -5.85 -35.98 6.36
CA SER A 51 -6.56 -34.83 5.81
C SER A 51 -5.80 -34.34 4.58
N SER A 52 -6.37 -34.57 3.40
CA SER A 52 -5.78 -34.19 2.13
C SER A 52 -5.86 -32.67 1.95
N GLY A 53 -4.89 -31.96 2.53
CA GLY A 53 -4.47 -30.64 2.08
C GLY A 53 -3.83 -30.78 0.70
N GLY A 54 -4.64 -31.12 -0.30
CA GLY A 54 -4.22 -31.14 -1.69
C GLY A 54 -3.95 -29.71 -2.12
N ASP A 55 -2.76 -29.46 -2.64
CA ASP A 55 -2.43 -28.17 -3.20
C ASP A 55 -3.38 -27.91 -4.39
N ASN A 56 -4.28 -26.93 -4.27
CA ASN A 56 -5.33 -26.72 -5.25
C ASN A 56 -4.75 -26.03 -6.49
N THR A 57 -4.27 -26.85 -7.43
CA THR A 57 -3.60 -26.43 -8.68
C THR A 57 -4.45 -25.52 -9.58
N ASP A 58 -5.76 -25.51 -9.35
CA ASP A 58 -6.75 -24.80 -10.17
C ASP A 58 -6.95 -23.34 -9.70
N LEU A 59 -6.43 -22.96 -8.53
CA LEU A 59 -6.36 -21.55 -8.12
C LEU A 59 -5.47 -20.75 -9.06
N VAL A 60 -5.77 -19.47 -9.26
CA VAL A 60 -4.86 -18.53 -9.92
C VAL A 60 -3.87 -18.02 -8.88
N LEU A 61 -2.57 -18.23 -9.12
CA LEU A 61 -1.49 -17.77 -8.25
C LEU A 61 -1.03 -16.37 -8.67
N VAL A 62 -1.18 -15.40 -7.77
CA VAL A 62 -0.76 -14.00 -7.97
C VAL A 62 0.18 -13.57 -6.86
N ASN A 63 1.01 -12.56 -7.07
CA ASN A 63 1.84 -12.02 -6.01
C ASN A 63 1.01 -11.22 -4.99
N GLY A 64 1.49 -11.22 -3.75
CA GLY A 64 1.03 -10.37 -2.66
C GLY A 64 2.13 -10.21 -1.62
N GLY A 65 1.74 -9.72 -0.45
CA GLY A 65 2.59 -9.58 0.73
C GLY A 65 1.75 -9.76 1.98
N GLU A 66 2.39 -9.82 3.14
CA GLU A 66 1.70 -9.87 4.43
C GLU A 66 1.01 -8.51 4.70
N PRO A 67 -0.33 -8.47 4.87
CA PRO A 67 -1.05 -7.25 5.24
C PRO A 67 -0.48 -6.59 6.49
N GLN A 68 -0.49 -5.25 6.55
CA GLN A 68 -0.03 -4.54 7.75
C GLN A 68 -0.97 -4.78 8.93
N ARG A 69 -2.27 -4.88 8.64
CA ARG A 69 -3.39 -4.90 9.59
C ARG A 69 -4.29 -6.11 9.33
N PRO A 70 -5.09 -6.56 10.31
CA PRO A 70 -6.12 -7.56 10.07
C PRO A 70 -7.06 -7.13 8.93
N LEU A 71 -7.68 -8.07 8.21
CA LEU A 71 -8.53 -7.80 7.06
C LEU A 71 -9.88 -7.19 7.48
N VAL A 72 -9.86 -5.89 7.80
CA VAL A 72 -10.99 -5.05 8.16
C VAL A 72 -10.98 -3.83 7.23
N PRO A 73 -12.03 -3.56 6.43
CA PRO A 73 -11.97 -2.55 5.36
C PRO A 73 -11.61 -1.13 5.83
N THR A 74 -12.03 -0.74 7.03
CA THR A 74 -11.72 0.57 7.64
C THR A 74 -10.34 0.66 8.30
N ASP A 75 -9.61 -0.45 8.42
CA ASP A 75 -8.30 -0.50 9.09
C ASP A 75 -7.12 -0.79 8.14
N VAL A 76 -7.39 -1.10 6.87
CA VAL A 76 -6.38 -1.47 5.86
C VAL A 76 -6.17 -0.33 4.88
N ASN A 77 -5.11 0.47 5.06
CA ASN A 77 -4.73 1.58 4.17
C ASN A 77 -3.50 1.28 3.28
N GLU A 78 -3.38 0.03 2.83
CA GLU A 78 -2.22 -0.42 2.05
C GLU A 78 -2.53 -1.60 1.11
N ASN A 79 -1.75 -1.69 0.03
CA ASN A 79 -2.08 -2.47 -1.18
C ASN A 79 -2.00 -4.00 -0.99
N MET A 80 -1.36 -4.52 0.06
CA MET A 80 -1.24 -5.97 0.31
C MET A 80 -2.45 -6.51 1.05
N GLY A 81 -2.99 -5.75 2.01
CA GLY A 81 -4.33 -5.99 2.55
C GLY A 81 -5.44 -5.62 1.56
N GLY A 82 -5.36 -4.45 0.92
CA GLY A 82 -6.40 -3.92 0.02
C GLY A 82 -6.72 -4.85 -1.14
N ARG A 83 -5.69 -5.40 -1.81
CA ARG A 83 -5.86 -6.38 -2.90
C ARG A 83 -6.61 -7.66 -2.49
N VAL A 84 -6.70 -7.96 -1.20
CA VAL A 84 -7.50 -9.06 -0.63
C VAL A 84 -8.89 -8.57 -0.20
N VAL A 85 -8.96 -7.43 0.51
CA VAL A 85 -10.22 -6.84 0.99
C VAL A 85 -11.22 -6.63 -0.15
N ASP A 86 -10.83 -6.04 -1.27
CA ASP A 86 -11.75 -5.77 -2.39
C ASP A 86 -12.27 -7.04 -3.09
N ARG A 87 -11.64 -8.20 -2.84
CA ARG A 87 -12.10 -9.52 -3.31
C ARG A 87 -13.19 -10.07 -2.40
N LEU A 88 -13.10 -9.76 -1.11
CA LEU A 88 -13.94 -10.29 -0.04
C LEU A 88 -15.22 -9.47 0.15
N TRP A 89 -15.24 -8.20 -0.23
CA TRP A 89 -16.37 -7.29 -0.07
C TRP A 89 -16.92 -6.72 -1.38
N ALA A 90 -18.15 -6.21 -1.28
CA ALA A 90 -18.82 -5.42 -2.30
C ALA A 90 -19.48 -4.20 -1.63
N GLY A 91 -19.08 -2.99 -2.06
CA GLY A 91 -19.62 -1.72 -1.57
C GLY A 91 -20.95 -1.34 -2.21
N LEU A 92 -21.36 -0.08 -2.02
CA LEU A 92 -22.52 0.47 -2.74
C LEU A 92 -22.24 0.52 -4.25
N LYS A 93 -20.99 0.80 -4.63
CA LYS A 93 -20.47 0.72 -5.98
C LYS A 93 -19.29 -0.25 -6.11
N TYR A 94 -18.88 -0.50 -7.35
CA TYR A 94 -17.57 -1.06 -7.72
C TYR A 94 -16.97 -0.25 -8.87
N TYR A 95 -15.65 -0.34 -9.05
CA TYR A 95 -14.95 0.21 -10.22
C TYR A 95 -14.63 -0.91 -11.21
N ASP A 96 -14.89 -0.70 -12.50
CA ASP A 96 -14.40 -1.60 -13.54
C ASP A 96 -12.90 -1.39 -13.83
N ALA A 97 -12.30 -2.20 -14.72
CA ALA A 97 -10.87 -2.13 -15.02
C ALA A 97 -10.39 -0.76 -15.55
N ASN A 98 -11.29 0.11 -16.02
CA ASN A 98 -10.99 1.48 -16.44
C ASN A 98 -11.26 2.53 -15.35
N GLY A 99 -11.70 2.11 -14.16
CA GLY A 99 -12.06 3.00 -13.06
C GLY A 99 -13.50 3.52 -13.10
N THR A 100 -14.32 3.07 -14.07
CA THR A 100 -15.70 3.56 -14.16
C THR A 100 -16.53 2.97 -13.02
N ALA A 101 -17.05 3.83 -12.15
CA ALA A 101 -17.86 3.44 -11.01
C ALA A 101 -19.28 3.02 -11.43
N ARG A 102 -19.78 1.92 -10.86
CA ARG A 102 -21.07 1.30 -11.20
C ARG A 102 -21.77 0.83 -9.92
N ASN A 103 -23.09 0.97 -9.84
CA ASN A 103 -23.88 0.54 -8.68
C ASN A 103 -23.81 -0.99 -8.48
N GLU A 104 -23.39 -1.41 -7.30
CA GLU A 104 -23.15 -2.80 -6.89
C GLU A 104 -24.24 -3.27 -5.91
N VAL A 105 -24.06 -3.10 -4.60
CA VAL A 105 -25.09 -3.38 -3.59
C VAL A 105 -26.21 -2.35 -3.65
N ALA A 106 -25.90 -1.10 -4.03
CA ALA A 106 -26.92 -0.09 -4.26
C ALA A 106 -27.81 -0.44 -5.47
N GLN A 107 -29.12 -0.26 -5.30
CA GLN A 107 -30.09 -0.13 -6.37
C GLN A 107 -30.05 1.29 -6.93
N SER A 108 -30.20 2.31 -6.06
CA SER A 108 -30.06 3.72 -6.40
C SER A 108 -29.24 4.47 -5.34
N ILE A 109 -28.61 5.56 -5.78
CA ILE A 109 -27.95 6.57 -4.96
C ILE A 109 -28.50 7.88 -5.54
N ASP A 110 -29.51 8.44 -4.88
CA ASP A 110 -30.29 9.57 -5.40
C ASP A 110 -29.87 10.86 -4.68
N THR A 111 -29.42 11.86 -5.43
CA THR A 111 -29.10 13.22 -4.96
C THR A 111 -29.45 14.27 -6.01
N THR A 112 -29.64 15.53 -5.60
CA THR A 112 -29.87 16.68 -6.49
C THR A 112 -28.85 17.81 -6.33
N ASP A 113 -28.01 17.73 -5.30
CA ASP A 113 -27.10 18.80 -4.85
C ASP A 113 -25.67 18.28 -4.57
N ARG A 114 -25.50 16.95 -4.50
CA ARG A 114 -24.28 16.25 -4.06
C ARG A 114 -23.93 16.49 -2.58
N GLN A 115 -24.93 16.81 -1.77
CA GLN A 115 -24.81 16.98 -0.32
C GLN A 115 -25.78 16.05 0.43
N HIS A 116 -27.01 15.93 -0.08
CA HIS A 116 -28.07 15.11 0.48
C HIS A 116 -28.29 13.89 -0.41
N TYR A 117 -28.02 12.71 0.12
CA TYR A 117 -28.11 11.44 -0.59
C TYR A 117 -29.15 10.53 0.05
N LYS A 118 -29.95 9.88 -0.79
CA LYS A 118 -30.76 8.72 -0.41
C LYS A 118 -30.20 7.48 -1.10
N VAL A 119 -29.81 6.48 -0.32
CA VAL A 119 -29.32 5.19 -0.81
C VAL A 119 -30.41 4.14 -0.64
N THR A 120 -30.73 3.42 -1.71
CA THR A 120 -31.61 2.24 -1.68
C THR A 120 -30.80 1.02 -2.10
N LEU A 121 -30.89 -0.08 -1.36
CA LEU A 121 -30.11 -1.31 -1.53
C LEU A 121 -30.91 -2.41 -2.25
N LYS A 122 -30.20 -3.26 -3.00
CA LYS A 122 -30.71 -4.54 -3.51
C LYS A 122 -30.73 -5.59 -2.38
N ASP A 123 -31.37 -6.74 -2.61
CA ASP A 123 -31.25 -7.91 -1.73
C ASP A 123 -29.85 -8.53 -1.85
N TRP A 124 -29.10 -8.58 -0.74
CA TRP A 124 -27.74 -9.14 -0.68
C TRP A 124 -27.50 -9.92 0.61
N LYS A 125 -26.45 -10.76 0.62
CA LYS A 125 -26.02 -11.53 1.79
C LYS A 125 -24.52 -11.49 1.99
N PHE A 126 -24.12 -11.58 3.25
CA PHE A 126 -22.78 -11.97 3.65
C PHE A 126 -22.58 -13.49 3.48
N THR A 127 -21.32 -13.92 3.46
CA THR A 127 -20.93 -15.33 3.27
C THR A 127 -21.28 -16.26 4.44
N ASP A 128 -21.76 -15.72 5.57
CA ASP A 128 -22.39 -16.47 6.67
C ASP A 128 -23.92 -16.66 6.49
N GLY A 129 -24.49 -16.11 5.41
CA GLY A 129 -25.90 -16.17 5.08
C GLY A 129 -26.76 -15.05 5.67
N THR A 130 -26.20 -14.16 6.50
CA THR A 130 -26.91 -12.99 7.04
C THR A 130 -27.17 -11.94 5.96
N PRO A 131 -28.27 -11.17 6.02
CA PRO A 131 -28.58 -10.16 5.02
C PRO A 131 -27.66 -8.93 5.14
N VAL A 132 -27.30 -8.34 4.00
CA VAL A 132 -26.70 -7.00 3.97
C VAL A 132 -27.84 -5.99 4.00
N THR A 133 -27.84 -5.11 5.01
CA THR A 133 -28.89 -4.11 5.23
C THR A 133 -28.32 -2.69 5.29
N ALA A 134 -29.19 -1.68 5.32
CA ALA A 134 -28.81 -0.29 5.56
C ALA A 134 -27.98 -0.12 6.84
N LYS A 135 -28.32 -0.87 7.90
CA LYS A 135 -27.55 -0.93 9.15
C LYS A 135 -26.13 -1.48 8.94
N SER A 136 -25.94 -2.46 8.05
CA SER A 136 -24.60 -3.01 7.74
C SER A 136 -23.63 -1.98 7.18
N PHE A 137 -24.13 -0.96 6.47
CA PHE A 137 -23.34 0.20 6.02
C PHE A 137 -23.20 1.24 7.14
N VAL A 138 -24.32 1.72 7.69
CA VAL A 138 -24.32 2.80 8.68
C VAL A 138 -23.49 2.47 9.93
N ASP A 139 -23.56 1.25 10.45
CA ASP A 139 -22.75 0.85 11.60
C ASP A 139 -21.26 0.72 11.24
N ALA A 140 -20.94 0.25 10.04
CA ALA A 140 -19.56 0.12 9.57
C ALA A 140 -18.89 1.49 9.41
N TRP A 141 -19.59 2.45 8.81
CA TRP A 141 -19.06 3.80 8.58
C TRP A 141 -18.91 4.56 9.91
N ASN A 142 -19.88 4.42 10.83
CA ASN A 142 -19.74 4.95 12.18
C ASN A 142 -18.59 4.30 12.96
N TYR A 143 -18.36 3.00 12.80
CA TYR A 143 -17.22 2.32 13.41
C TYR A 143 -15.89 2.82 12.84
N GLY A 144 -15.82 3.03 11.52
CA GLY A 144 -14.68 3.62 10.83
C GLY A 144 -14.38 5.05 11.27
N ALA A 145 -15.40 5.87 11.47
CA ALA A 145 -15.28 7.29 11.81
C ALA A 145 -15.00 7.58 13.30
N LEU A 146 -15.34 6.67 14.22
CA LEU A 146 -15.23 6.93 15.66
C LEU A 146 -13.78 6.83 16.17
N VAL A 147 -13.25 7.92 16.76
CA VAL A 147 -11.83 8.02 17.18
C VAL A 147 -11.37 6.89 18.11
N THR A 148 -12.25 6.40 18.98
CA THR A 148 -11.92 5.34 19.95
C THR A 148 -11.66 3.98 19.32
N ASN A 149 -12.03 3.78 18.05
CA ASN A 149 -11.79 2.55 17.30
C ASN A 149 -10.44 2.55 16.56
N GLY A 150 -9.76 3.71 16.47
CA GLY A 150 -8.39 3.81 15.95
C GLY A 150 -8.18 3.30 14.53
N GLN A 151 -9.21 3.41 13.68
CA GLN A 151 -9.26 2.89 12.31
C GLN A 151 -8.38 3.76 11.39
N LEU A 152 -7.49 3.13 10.61
CA LEU A 152 -6.55 3.86 9.75
C LEU A 152 -7.24 4.67 8.64
N GLN A 153 -8.41 4.24 8.17
CA GLN A 153 -9.11 4.87 7.03
C GLN A 153 -10.19 5.89 7.46
N ASN A 154 -10.14 6.39 8.70
CA ASN A 154 -11.18 7.28 9.25
C ASN A 154 -11.39 8.56 8.43
N SER A 155 -10.36 9.06 7.75
CA SER A 155 -10.43 10.25 6.89
C SER A 155 -11.44 10.16 5.75
N ALA A 156 -11.76 8.95 5.26
CA ALA A 156 -12.78 8.74 4.23
C ALA A 156 -14.19 9.21 4.67
N PHE A 157 -14.44 9.37 5.97
CA PHE A 157 -15.74 9.85 6.47
C PHE A 157 -15.78 11.35 6.74
N THR A 158 -14.70 12.09 6.42
CA THR A 158 -14.53 13.50 6.82
C THR A 158 -15.66 14.41 6.33
N GLU A 159 -16.23 14.15 5.16
CA GLU A 159 -17.29 14.96 4.55
C GLU A 159 -18.66 14.79 5.24
N ILE A 160 -18.88 13.69 5.97
CA ILE A 160 -20.20 13.34 6.52
C ILE A 160 -20.54 14.23 7.74
N ALA A 161 -21.78 14.72 7.81
CA ALA A 161 -22.21 15.56 8.90
C ALA A 161 -22.10 14.83 10.26
N GLY A 162 -21.44 15.49 11.23
CA GLY A 162 -21.16 14.93 12.55
C GLY A 162 -19.86 14.13 12.67
N TYR A 163 -19.05 14.02 11.61
CA TYR A 163 -17.68 13.46 11.67
C TYR A 163 -16.84 14.10 12.79
N ASP A 164 -16.80 15.43 12.84
CA ASP A 164 -16.01 16.20 13.81
C ASP A 164 -16.40 15.92 15.28
N ASP A 165 -17.63 15.45 15.54
CA ASP A 165 -18.13 15.09 16.87
C ASP A 165 -17.79 13.65 17.28
N VAL A 166 -17.57 12.74 16.33
CA VAL A 166 -17.04 11.38 16.59
C VAL A 166 -15.52 11.33 16.57
N GLN A 167 -14.86 12.31 15.95
CA GLN A 167 -13.40 12.47 15.93
C GLN A 167 -12.82 13.32 17.07
N SER A 168 -13.63 14.09 17.80
CA SER A 168 -13.12 14.82 18.97
C SER A 168 -12.59 13.86 20.03
N ASN A 169 -11.59 14.27 20.82
CA ASN A 169 -11.04 13.46 21.90
C ASN A 169 -11.21 14.17 23.26
N PRO A 170 -12.13 13.72 24.15
CA PRO A 170 -13.05 12.59 23.97
C PRO A 170 -14.16 12.86 22.93
N PRO A 171 -14.80 11.82 22.38
CA PRO A 171 -15.85 11.97 21.38
C PRO A 171 -17.11 12.59 22.01
N LYS A 172 -17.70 13.58 21.32
CA LYS A 172 -18.98 14.20 21.73
C LYS A 172 -20.19 13.37 21.30
N ALA A 173 -20.06 12.62 20.21
CA ALA A 173 -21.07 11.69 19.70
C ALA A 173 -20.47 10.29 19.53
N GLN A 174 -21.31 9.26 19.44
CA GLN A 174 -20.87 7.88 19.11
C GLN A 174 -21.14 7.53 17.64
N THR A 175 -21.92 8.34 16.95
CA THR A 175 -22.31 8.18 15.55
C THR A 175 -22.39 9.55 14.88
N MET A 176 -22.05 9.61 13.60
CA MET A 176 -22.21 10.79 12.74
C MET A 176 -23.69 11.10 12.55
N SER A 177 -24.07 12.37 12.66
CA SER A 177 -25.47 12.82 12.62
C SER A 177 -26.08 12.80 11.21
N GLY A 178 -25.25 12.81 10.17
CA GLY A 178 -25.66 12.72 8.77
C GLY A 178 -26.02 11.31 8.30
N LEU A 179 -25.78 10.26 9.10
CA LEU A 179 -26.16 8.89 8.74
C LEU A 179 -27.47 8.48 9.41
N LYS A 180 -28.45 8.10 8.60
CA LYS A 180 -29.78 7.72 9.11
C LYS A 180 -30.39 6.55 8.34
N VAL A 181 -30.52 5.42 9.01
CA VAL A 181 -31.35 4.29 8.54
C VAL A 181 -32.83 4.71 8.52
N LEU A 182 -33.52 4.44 7.41
CA LEU A 182 -34.96 4.63 7.27
C LEU A 182 -35.71 3.30 7.38
N ASP A 183 -35.16 2.25 6.76
CA ASP A 183 -35.63 0.86 6.78
C ASP A 183 -34.47 -0.09 6.42
N ASP A 184 -34.70 -1.40 6.38
CA ASP A 184 -33.67 -2.42 6.15
C ASP A 184 -32.90 -2.24 4.83
N HIS A 185 -33.48 -1.58 3.83
CA HIS A 185 -32.86 -1.37 2.51
C HIS A 185 -32.60 0.10 2.18
N THR A 186 -32.93 1.04 3.07
CA THR A 186 -32.85 2.47 2.77
C THR A 186 -32.19 3.25 3.90
N PHE A 187 -31.22 4.10 3.55
CA PHE A 187 -30.65 5.10 4.45
C PHE A 187 -30.38 6.42 3.72
N THR A 188 -30.19 7.49 4.49
CA THR A 188 -29.69 8.77 3.98
C THR A 188 -28.29 9.08 4.48
N VAL A 189 -27.56 9.84 3.66
CA VAL A 189 -26.27 10.43 4.00
C VAL A 189 -26.39 11.93 3.76
N ASP A 190 -26.18 12.73 4.81
CA ASP A 190 -26.04 14.18 4.73
C ASP A 190 -24.57 14.56 4.91
N LEU A 191 -23.99 15.27 3.94
CA LEU A 191 -22.64 15.82 4.01
C LEU A 191 -22.64 17.22 4.64
N LYS A 192 -21.50 17.65 5.18
CA LYS A 192 -21.29 18.99 5.76
C LYS A 192 -21.49 20.10 4.71
N GLU A 193 -21.06 19.84 3.48
CA GLU A 193 -21.20 20.67 2.28
C GLU A 193 -21.29 19.75 1.05
N PRO A 194 -21.63 20.26 -0.16
CA PRO A 194 -21.60 19.45 -1.37
C PRO A 194 -20.21 18.86 -1.61
N SER A 195 -20.13 17.65 -2.14
CA SER A 195 -18.88 17.03 -2.59
C SER A 195 -18.98 16.63 -4.06
N ILE A 196 -17.97 16.93 -4.84
CA ILE A 196 -17.92 16.53 -6.25
C ILE A 196 -17.68 15.03 -6.43
N ASP A 197 -17.01 14.40 -5.45
CA ASP A 197 -16.48 13.04 -5.58
C ASP A 197 -17.11 12.04 -4.61
N PHE A 198 -17.86 12.44 -3.58
CA PHE A 198 -18.47 11.51 -2.62
C PHE A 198 -19.17 10.30 -3.28
N GLU A 199 -19.93 10.51 -4.36
CA GLU A 199 -20.60 9.42 -5.09
C GLU A 199 -19.64 8.47 -5.83
N LEU A 200 -18.43 8.93 -6.15
CA LEU A 200 -17.33 8.11 -6.67
C LEU A 200 -16.69 7.29 -5.55
N GLU A 201 -16.56 7.83 -4.33
CA GLU A 201 -15.96 7.14 -3.18
C GLU A 201 -16.75 5.92 -2.69
N LEU A 202 -18.06 5.83 -2.99
CA LEU A 202 -18.93 4.76 -2.50
C LEU A 202 -18.61 3.32 -3.00
N GLY A 203 -17.52 3.14 -3.76
CA GLY A 203 -16.92 1.84 -4.11
C GLY A 203 -15.61 1.51 -3.37
N TYR A 204 -15.07 2.45 -2.58
CA TYR A 204 -13.84 2.36 -1.81
C TYR A 204 -14.06 1.58 -0.49
N ALA A 205 -13.03 0.88 -0.04
CA ALA A 205 -13.09 -0.08 1.06
C ALA A 205 -13.68 0.45 2.39
N PRO A 206 -13.42 1.69 2.86
CA PRO A 206 -14.03 2.22 4.10
C PRO A 206 -15.55 2.22 4.06
N PHE A 207 -16.15 2.35 2.87
CA PHE A 207 -17.60 2.36 2.69
C PHE A 207 -18.22 0.95 2.56
N TYR A 208 -17.44 -0.12 2.70
CA TYR A 208 -17.94 -1.49 2.64
C TYR A 208 -18.83 -1.86 3.86
N PRO A 209 -19.85 -2.72 3.68
CA PRO A 209 -20.73 -3.12 4.75
C PRO A 209 -20.07 -4.17 5.65
N MET A 210 -20.39 -4.15 6.94
CA MET A 210 -19.91 -5.14 7.92
C MET A 210 -21.07 -5.95 8.51
N PRO A 211 -20.89 -7.28 8.72
CA PRO A 211 -21.91 -8.11 9.36
C PRO A 211 -21.94 -7.90 10.88
N ASP A 212 -23.07 -8.21 11.52
CA ASP A 212 -23.22 -8.15 13.00
C ASP A 212 -22.19 -9.01 13.76
N ALA A 213 -21.53 -9.97 13.10
CA ALA A 213 -20.44 -10.75 13.66
C ALA A 213 -19.19 -9.90 13.97
N PHE A 214 -18.89 -8.90 13.13
CA PHE A 214 -17.72 -8.02 13.31
C PHE A 214 -17.79 -7.27 14.65
N PHE A 215 -18.91 -6.62 14.95
CA PHE A 215 -19.07 -5.80 16.15
C PHE A 215 -19.03 -6.62 17.47
N LYS A 216 -19.12 -7.96 17.39
CA LYS A 216 -19.01 -8.87 18.55
C LYS A 216 -17.56 -9.24 18.86
N ASP A 217 -16.69 -9.27 17.85
CA ASP A 217 -15.24 -9.45 18.01
C ASP A 217 -14.45 -8.72 16.91
N PRO A 218 -14.31 -7.38 17.00
CA PRO A 218 -13.61 -6.61 15.97
C PRO A 218 -12.12 -6.97 15.84
N LYS A 219 -11.52 -7.58 16.88
CA LYS A 219 -10.10 -7.92 16.90
C LYS A 219 -9.81 -9.28 16.26
N GLY A 220 -10.66 -10.28 16.51
CA GLY A 220 -10.53 -11.60 15.91
C GLY A 220 -11.01 -11.65 14.46
N PHE A 221 -12.06 -10.90 14.13
CA PHE A 221 -12.74 -10.94 12.82
C PHE A 221 -11.79 -10.86 11.61
N GLY A 222 -10.82 -9.93 11.63
CA GLY A 222 -9.91 -9.71 10.50
C GLY A 222 -8.96 -10.88 10.17
N ASN A 223 -8.89 -11.93 11.00
CA ASN A 223 -8.14 -13.15 10.70
C ASN A 223 -8.99 -14.24 10.01
N ASN A 224 -10.32 -14.11 10.07
CA ASN A 224 -11.27 -14.97 9.38
C ASN A 224 -12.51 -14.14 8.94
N PRO A 225 -12.31 -13.19 8.01
CA PRO A 225 -13.31 -12.19 7.66
C PRO A 225 -14.53 -12.77 6.93
N ILE A 226 -15.70 -12.21 7.25
CA ILE A 226 -16.99 -12.51 6.61
C ILE A 226 -17.40 -11.30 5.78
N GLY A 227 -17.26 -11.39 4.46
CA GLY A 227 -17.66 -10.35 3.52
C GLY A 227 -18.87 -10.74 2.65
N ASN A 228 -19.19 -9.90 1.68
CA ASN A 228 -20.30 -10.05 0.73
C ASN A 228 -19.85 -9.99 -0.75
N GLY A 229 -18.53 -10.01 -0.98
CA GLY A 229 -17.89 -9.79 -2.28
C GLY A 229 -17.83 -11.01 -3.20
N PRO A 230 -17.14 -10.89 -4.36
CA PRO A 230 -17.07 -11.93 -5.38
C PRO A 230 -16.30 -13.19 -4.96
N TYR A 231 -15.42 -13.06 -3.97
CA TYR A 231 -14.77 -14.17 -3.30
C TYR A 231 -15.13 -14.18 -1.81
N LYS A 232 -14.94 -15.34 -1.18
CA LYS A 232 -15.00 -15.54 0.27
C LYS A 232 -13.64 -16.02 0.77
N PHE A 233 -13.35 -15.71 2.03
CA PHE A 233 -12.11 -16.10 2.67
C PHE A 233 -11.98 -17.62 2.77
N SER A 234 -10.76 -18.13 2.63
CA SER A 234 -10.44 -19.57 2.77
C SER A 234 -9.37 -19.80 3.83
N THR A 235 -8.20 -19.19 3.68
CA THR A 235 -7.11 -19.31 4.66
C THR A 235 -6.11 -18.16 4.55
N TRP A 236 -5.45 -17.83 5.67
CA TRP A 236 -4.29 -16.95 5.75
C TRP A 236 -3.20 -17.70 6.51
N GLU A 237 -2.10 -17.98 5.83
CA GLU A 237 -0.87 -18.50 6.41
C GLU A 237 0.12 -17.33 6.46
N HIS A 238 0.22 -16.70 7.63
CA HIS A 238 0.96 -15.44 7.82
C HIS A 238 2.39 -15.49 7.26
N ASN A 239 2.76 -14.48 6.46
CA ASN A 239 4.03 -14.37 5.73
C ASN A 239 4.26 -15.44 4.63
N VAL A 240 3.25 -16.25 4.28
CA VAL A 240 3.33 -17.27 3.23
C VAL A 240 2.29 -17.01 2.14
N LYS A 241 0.99 -16.97 2.49
CA LYS A 241 -0.10 -16.82 1.52
C LYS A 241 -1.44 -16.44 2.14
N ILE A 242 -2.31 -15.86 1.30
CA ILE A 242 -3.76 -15.79 1.53
C ILE A 242 -4.47 -16.48 0.37
N GLU A 243 -5.50 -17.28 0.65
CA GLU A 243 -6.36 -17.91 -0.35
C GLU A 243 -7.81 -17.43 -0.19
N VAL A 244 -8.46 -17.17 -1.33
CA VAL A 244 -9.88 -16.83 -1.41
C VAL A 244 -10.56 -17.67 -2.50
N LEU A 245 -11.80 -18.09 -2.25
CA LEU A 245 -12.58 -18.96 -3.14
C LEU A 245 -13.80 -18.20 -3.67
N PRO A 246 -14.35 -18.51 -4.86
CA PRO A 246 -15.54 -17.84 -5.38
C PRO A 246 -16.70 -17.89 -4.38
N ASN A 247 -17.36 -16.76 -4.20
CA ASN A 247 -18.57 -16.67 -3.39
C ASN A 247 -19.79 -17.10 -4.24
N PRO A 248 -20.43 -18.26 -3.96
CA PRO A 248 -21.56 -18.72 -4.75
C PRO A 248 -22.82 -17.86 -4.57
N ASP A 249 -22.90 -17.07 -3.50
CA ASP A 249 -23.99 -16.15 -3.24
C ASP A 249 -23.78 -14.77 -3.89
N TYR A 250 -22.63 -14.49 -4.50
CA TYR A 250 -22.35 -13.23 -5.18
C TYR A 250 -22.94 -13.20 -6.60
N HIS A 251 -23.67 -12.13 -6.92
CA HIS A 251 -24.34 -11.91 -8.21
C HIS A 251 -24.24 -10.45 -8.70
N GLY A 252 -23.16 -9.77 -8.31
CA GLY A 252 -22.83 -8.41 -8.74
C GLY A 252 -22.05 -8.33 -10.06
N GLY A 253 -21.47 -7.16 -10.32
CA GLY A 253 -20.79 -6.83 -11.57
C GLY A 253 -19.41 -7.46 -11.80
N ARG A 254 -18.80 -8.09 -10.77
CA ARG A 254 -17.46 -8.67 -10.79
C ARG A 254 -17.46 -10.20 -10.52
N PRO A 255 -18.24 -11.03 -11.23
CA PRO A 255 -18.27 -12.46 -10.93
C PRO A 255 -16.92 -13.13 -11.23
N ALA A 256 -16.42 -13.93 -10.29
CA ALA A 256 -15.16 -14.65 -10.45
C ALA A 256 -15.21 -15.68 -11.61
N LYS A 257 -14.32 -15.54 -12.58
CA LYS A 257 -14.18 -16.45 -13.73
C LYS A 257 -13.25 -17.64 -13.49
N ASN A 258 -12.46 -17.61 -12.43
CA ASN A 258 -11.53 -18.66 -12.02
C ASN A 258 -12.04 -19.44 -10.79
N LYS A 259 -11.25 -20.40 -10.31
CA LYS A 259 -11.61 -21.27 -9.17
C LYS A 259 -11.22 -20.70 -7.79
N GLY A 260 -10.72 -19.47 -7.75
CA GLY A 260 -10.17 -18.82 -6.57
C GLY A 260 -8.77 -18.27 -6.83
N LEU A 261 -8.30 -17.45 -5.88
CA LEU A 261 -7.00 -16.79 -5.94
C LEU A 261 -6.12 -17.27 -4.79
N ARG A 262 -4.82 -17.41 -5.05
CA ARG A 262 -3.78 -17.53 -4.03
C ARG A 262 -2.83 -16.35 -4.17
N PHE A 263 -2.84 -15.46 -3.18
CA PHE A 263 -1.87 -14.38 -3.03
C PHE A 263 -0.61 -14.96 -2.36
N VAL A 264 0.48 -15.08 -3.10
CA VAL A 264 1.76 -15.65 -2.64
C VAL A 264 2.67 -14.53 -2.14
N MET A 265 3.15 -14.65 -0.90
CA MET A 265 3.95 -13.63 -0.22
C MET A 265 5.45 -13.85 -0.48
N TYR A 266 5.95 -13.21 -1.54
CA TYR A 266 7.36 -13.31 -1.91
C TYR A 266 8.25 -12.39 -1.06
N GLN A 267 9.46 -12.87 -0.74
CA GLN A 267 10.50 -12.07 -0.07
C GLN A 267 11.40 -11.30 -1.05
N SER A 268 11.27 -11.56 -2.36
CA SER A 268 11.85 -10.78 -3.46
C SER A 268 11.07 -11.01 -4.75
N TYR A 269 10.92 -9.95 -5.55
CA TYR A 269 10.38 -10.03 -6.90
C TYR A 269 11.27 -10.81 -7.89
N ASP A 270 12.58 -10.98 -7.62
CA ASP A 270 13.43 -11.88 -8.42
C ASP A 270 12.92 -13.34 -8.36
N THR A 271 12.52 -13.79 -7.17
CA THR A 271 11.94 -15.12 -6.95
C THR A 271 10.57 -15.23 -7.61
N ALA A 272 9.72 -14.21 -7.43
CA ALA A 272 8.40 -14.17 -8.07
C ALA A 272 8.49 -14.23 -9.60
N TYR A 273 9.47 -13.53 -10.17
CA TYR A 273 9.72 -13.52 -11.61
C TYR A 273 10.28 -14.85 -12.12
N ALA A 274 11.21 -15.47 -11.38
CA ALA A 274 11.70 -16.82 -11.69
C ALA A 274 10.56 -17.86 -11.65
N ASP A 275 9.62 -17.75 -10.71
CA ASP A 275 8.43 -18.60 -10.64
C ASP A 275 7.43 -18.30 -11.75
N LEU A 276 7.26 -17.05 -12.18
CA LEU A 276 6.44 -16.69 -13.35
C LEU A 276 6.97 -17.36 -14.63
N LEU A 277 8.29 -17.30 -14.86
CA LEU A 277 8.95 -17.92 -16.01
C LEU A 277 8.87 -19.45 -16.00
N GLN A 278 8.81 -20.07 -14.81
CA GLN A 278 8.60 -21.52 -14.65
C GLN A 278 7.11 -21.91 -14.66
N GLY A 279 6.20 -20.95 -14.63
CA GLY A 279 4.76 -21.17 -14.48
C GLY A 279 4.33 -21.66 -13.09
N ASN A 280 5.16 -21.46 -12.06
CA ASN A 280 4.79 -21.66 -10.66
C ASN A 280 3.95 -20.50 -10.11
N LEU A 281 4.13 -19.30 -10.68
CA LEU A 281 3.26 -18.13 -10.49
C LEU A 281 2.44 -17.93 -11.77
N ASP A 282 1.15 -17.60 -11.67
CA ASP A 282 0.28 -17.43 -12.83
C ASP A 282 0.28 -15.99 -13.36
N ALA A 283 0.34 -14.98 -12.48
CA ALA A 283 0.49 -13.59 -12.86
C ALA A 283 1.28 -12.76 -11.82
N LEU A 284 2.04 -11.76 -12.30
CA LEU A 284 2.92 -10.90 -11.51
C LEU A 284 2.69 -9.43 -11.91
N ASP A 285 2.26 -8.59 -10.97
CA ASP A 285 1.96 -7.17 -11.21
C ASP A 285 3.20 -6.26 -11.21
N ILE A 286 4.34 -6.74 -10.72
CA ILE A 286 5.61 -5.99 -10.61
C ILE A 286 6.78 -6.88 -11.08
N ILE A 287 7.41 -6.50 -12.20
CA ILE A 287 8.71 -7.06 -12.63
C ILE A 287 9.84 -6.44 -11.79
N PRO A 288 10.83 -7.23 -11.31
CA PRO A 288 11.98 -6.71 -10.56
C PRO A 288 12.90 -5.86 -11.44
N ASP A 289 13.54 -4.84 -10.85
CA ASP A 289 14.50 -3.93 -11.52
C ASP A 289 15.55 -4.67 -12.37
N THR A 290 16.01 -5.83 -11.89
CA THR A 290 16.98 -6.73 -12.53
C THR A 290 16.53 -7.27 -13.90
N ALA A 291 15.23 -7.39 -14.13
CA ALA A 291 14.62 -7.98 -15.33
C ALA A 291 13.95 -6.95 -16.26
N LEU A 292 13.90 -5.67 -15.89
CA LEU A 292 13.22 -4.63 -16.68
C LEU A 292 13.79 -4.45 -18.10
N THR A 293 15.04 -4.87 -18.36
CA THR A 293 15.65 -4.85 -19.69
C THR A 293 15.40 -6.11 -20.54
N THR A 294 14.88 -7.20 -19.94
CA THR A 294 14.68 -8.48 -20.64
C THR A 294 13.25 -9.01 -20.60
N TYR A 295 12.38 -8.52 -19.70
CA TYR A 295 11.06 -9.11 -19.48
C TYR A 295 10.18 -9.21 -20.73
N GLU A 296 10.21 -8.22 -21.63
CA GLU A 296 9.46 -8.25 -22.90
C GLU A 296 9.94 -9.37 -23.84
N LYS A 297 11.24 -9.68 -23.82
CA LYS A 297 11.83 -10.77 -24.59
C LYS A 297 11.53 -12.14 -23.94
N ASP A 298 11.59 -12.21 -22.61
CA ASP A 298 11.43 -13.45 -21.85
C ASP A 298 9.95 -13.87 -21.70
N LEU A 299 9.01 -12.91 -21.78
CA LEU A 299 7.57 -13.13 -21.69
C LEU A 299 6.84 -13.01 -23.04
N GLY A 300 7.38 -12.27 -24.02
CA GLY A 300 6.72 -12.07 -25.33
C GLY A 300 5.36 -11.37 -25.20
N ASP A 301 4.31 -11.95 -25.81
CA ASP A 301 2.93 -11.46 -25.71
C ASP A 301 2.30 -11.60 -24.31
N ARG A 302 3.03 -12.21 -23.36
CA ARG A 302 2.66 -12.29 -21.95
C ARG A 302 3.22 -11.15 -21.11
N ALA A 303 4.10 -10.31 -21.66
CA ALA A 303 4.52 -9.06 -21.02
C ALA A 303 3.35 -8.06 -20.99
N ILE A 304 3.22 -7.30 -19.91
CA ILE A 304 2.20 -6.27 -19.74
C ILE A 304 2.90 -4.96 -19.45
N HIS A 305 2.61 -3.94 -20.26
CA HIS A 305 3.05 -2.56 -20.03
C HIS A 305 1.84 -1.62 -20.01
N LYS A 306 1.65 -0.85 -18.92
CA LYS A 306 0.49 0.05 -18.80
C LYS A 306 0.72 1.27 -17.90
N PRO A 307 0.46 2.51 -18.37
CA PRO A 307 0.28 3.69 -17.51
C PRO A 307 -0.80 3.47 -16.44
N ILE A 308 -0.54 3.87 -15.19
CA ILE A 308 -1.47 3.70 -14.07
C ILE A 308 -1.48 4.88 -13.09
N ALA A 309 -2.55 4.96 -12.29
CA ALA A 309 -2.61 5.83 -11.13
C ALA A 309 -1.83 5.22 -9.95
N TYR A 310 -0.51 5.40 -9.96
CA TYR A 310 0.36 5.09 -8.83
C TYR A 310 1.60 5.99 -8.89
N SER A 311 1.88 6.68 -7.80
CA SER A 311 3.05 7.55 -7.58
C SER A 311 3.98 7.00 -6.49
N GLN A 312 5.28 7.34 -6.56
CA GLN A 312 6.36 7.00 -5.64
C GLN A 312 6.88 8.28 -4.99
N HIS A 313 7.04 8.27 -3.67
CA HIS A 313 7.33 9.46 -2.87
C HIS A 313 8.51 9.24 -1.91
N ILE A 314 9.12 10.30 -1.39
CA ILE A 314 10.05 10.27 -0.25
C ILE A 314 9.52 11.16 0.86
N GLY A 315 8.86 10.52 1.83
CA GLY A 315 8.29 11.18 2.99
C GLY A 315 9.34 11.54 4.02
N ILE A 316 9.14 12.68 4.68
CA ILE A 316 9.89 13.07 5.87
C ILE A 316 8.90 13.61 6.89
N GLN A 317 8.82 12.97 8.07
CA GLN A 317 7.93 13.45 9.13
C GLN A 317 8.42 14.77 9.72
N SER A 318 7.50 15.66 10.04
CA SER A 318 7.79 16.98 10.64
C SER A 318 8.47 16.92 12.02
N ASN A 319 8.51 15.74 12.66
CA ASN A 319 9.24 15.46 13.90
C ASN A 319 10.72 15.05 13.69
N VAL A 320 11.17 14.82 12.45
CA VAL A 320 12.56 14.46 12.17
C VAL A 320 13.45 15.70 12.38
N PRO A 321 14.57 15.59 13.12
CA PRO A 321 15.49 16.72 13.34
C PRO A 321 15.91 17.40 12.04
N HIS A 322 16.05 18.73 12.07
CA HIS A 322 16.33 19.59 10.92
C HIS A 322 15.22 19.68 9.84
N PHE A 323 14.10 18.95 9.95
CA PHE A 323 13.03 18.93 8.95
C PHE A 323 11.71 19.62 9.36
N SER A 324 11.70 20.33 10.49
CA SER A 324 10.59 21.17 10.94
C SER A 324 10.70 22.63 10.45
N GLY A 325 9.57 23.33 10.32
CA GLY A 325 9.53 24.78 10.06
C GLY A 325 10.18 25.21 8.74
N GLU A 326 10.63 26.47 8.68
CA GLU A 326 11.26 27.05 7.49
C GLU A 326 12.55 26.31 7.08
N GLU A 327 13.37 25.89 8.05
CA GLU A 327 14.53 25.03 7.81
C GLU A 327 14.11 23.77 7.04
N GLY A 328 13.08 23.07 7.50
CA GLY A 328 12.57 21.86 6.87
C GLY A 328 12.04 22.08 5.46
N VAL A 329 11.32 23.18 5.21
CA VAL A 329 10.85 23.54 3.86
C VAL A 329 12.03 23.73 2.90
N LEU A 330 13.06 24.48 3.33
CA LEU A 330 14.27 24.71 2.54
C LEU A 330 15.02 23.39 2.27
N ARG A 331 15.15 22.52 3.28
CA ARG A 331 15.80 21.20 3.14
C ARG A 331 15.04 20.25 2.22
N ARG A 332 13.71 20.14 2.35
CA ARG A 332 12.90 19.28 1.46
C ARG A 332 12.99 19.74 0.01
N LYS A 333 12.93 21.05 -0.25
CA LYS A 333 13.14 21.61 -1.59
C LYS A 333 14.55 21.34 -2.13
N ALA A 334 15.58 21.54 -1.31
CA ALA A 334 16.96 21.26 -1.69
C ALA A 334 17.17 19.78 -2.05
N ILE A 335 16.62 18.85 -1.25
CA ILE A 335 16.68 17.42 -1.53
C ILE A 335 15.91 17.09 -2.81
N SER A 336 14.69 17.60 -2.98
CA SER A 336 13.90 17.39 -4.20
C SER A 336 14.63 17.85 -5.46
N MET A 337 15.25 19.05 -5.43
CA MET A 337 16.06 19.56 -6.54
C MET A 337 17.41 18.85 -6.70
N ALA A 338 17.87 18.09 -5.70
CA ALA A 338 19.08 17.27 -5.75
C ALA A 338 18.84 15.84 -6.29
N ILE A 339 17.60 15.46 -6.61
CA ILE A 339 17.25 14.16 -7.19
C ILE A 339 17.14 14.28 -8.71
N ASN A 340 18.03 13.60 -9.44
CA ASN A 340 17.91 13.50 -10.90
C ASN A 340 16.88 12.43 -11.31
N ARG A 341 15.59 12.79 -11.22
CA ARG A 341 14.45 11.90 -11.54
C ARG A 341 14.57 11.31 -12.95
N GLU A 342 14.86 12.13 -13.96
CA GLU A 342 14.99 11.67 -15.35
C GLU A 342 16.07 10.57 -15.50
N GLN A 343 17.26 10.81 -14.96
CA GLN A 343 18.37 9.85 -15.02
C GLN A 343 18.06 8.53 -14.31
N ILE A 344 17.36 8.58 -13.16
CA ILE A 344 16.97 7.37 -12.41
C ILE A 344 15.86 6.60 -13.16
N ALA A 345 14.84 7.30 -13.66
CA ALA A 345 13.76 6.72 -14.47
C ALA A 345 14.28 6.00 -15.74
N GLN A 346 15.34 6.54 -16.35
CA GLN A 346 15.96 5.96 -17.55
C GLN A 346 16.92 4.80 -17.23
N ASN A 347 17.79 4.96 -16.24
CA ASN A 347 18.90 4.02 -15.99
C ASN A 347 18.56 2.87 -15.02
N ILE A 348 17.59 3.06 -14.12
CA ILE A 348 17.13 2.01 -13.18
C ILE A 348 15.83 1.39 -13.69
N PHE A 349 14.88 2.22 -14.12
CA PHE A 349 13.53 1.76 -14.44
C PHE A 349 13.22 1.58 -15.93
N HIS A 350 14.14 1.97 -16.82
CA HIS A 350 14.04 1.77 -18.27
C HIS A 350 12.70 2.20 -18.89
N GLY A 351 12.10 3.29 -18.38
CA GLY A 351 10.81 3.83 -18.87
C GLY A 351 9.56 3.27 -18.17
N THR A 352 9.71 2.31 -17.26
CA THR A 352 8.60 1.80 -16.41
C THR A 352 8.27 2.75 -15.25
N ARG A 353 9.00 3.86 -15.13
CA ARG A 353 8.71 4.99 -14.25
C ARG A 353 8.89 6.28 -15.04
N VAL A 354 8.10 7.30 -14.72
CA VAL A 354 8.23 8.66 -15.27
C VAL A 354 8.34 9.66 -14.12
N PRO A 355 9.11 10.77 -14.23
CA PRO A 355 9.17 11.77 -13.16
C PRO A 355 7.79 12.34 -12.81
N CYS A 356 7.42 12.39 -11.52
CA CYS A 356 6.23 13.11 -11.06
C CYS A 356 6.29 14.58 -11.49
N GLN A 357 5.14 15.16 -11.83
CA GLN A 357 5.01 16.60 -12.12
C GLN A 357 4.10 17.34 -11.12
N ASP A 358 3.33 16.60 -10.33
CA ASP A 358 2.50 17.09 -9.23
C ASP A 358 2.49 16.08 -8.05
N PHE A 359 1.57 16.21 -7.10
CA PHE A 359 1.46 15.33 -5.93
C PHE A 359 0.44 14.18 -6.11
N THR A 360 -0.03 13.96 -7.34
CA THR A 360 -1.07 12.99 -7.69
C THR A 360 -0.48 11.91 -8.62
N ALA A 361 -1.14 11.55 -9.73
CA ALA A 361 -0.58 10.69 -10.76
C ALA A 361 -1.07 11.10 -12.16
N PHE A 362 -0.18 11.09 -13.16
CA PHE A 362 -0.43 11.64 -14.50
C PHE A 362 -1.61 11.04 -15.31
N THR A 363 -2.15 9.89 -14.90
CA THR A 363 -3.30 9.26 -15.57
C THR A 363 -4.66 9.69 -15.01
N LEU A 364 -4.70 10.50 -13.94
CA LEU A 364 -5.93 10.86 -13.24
C LEU A 364 -6.70 12.00 -13.95
N PRO A 365 -8.05 11.97 -13.93
CA PRO A 365 -8.87 13.11 -14.32
C PRO A 365 -8.51 14.35 -13.51
N GLY A 366 -8.28 15.49 -14.17
CA GLY A 366 -7.91 16.74 -13.52
C GLY A 366 -6.41 16.95 -13.28
N PHE A 367 -5.55 15.97 -13.58
CA PHE A 367 -4.09 16.12 -13.51
C PHE A 367 -3.60 17.31 -14.36
N ARG A 368 -2.70 18.11 -13.79
CA ARG A 368 -2.18 19.34 -14.43
C ARG A 368 -0.64 19.39 -14.30
N PRO A 369 0.11 19.22 -15.39
CA PRO A 369 1.57 19.38 -15.36
C PRO A 369 1.96 20.87 -15.28
N ASN A 370 3.18 21.15 -14.83
CA ASN A 370 3.77 22.50 -14.79
C ASN A 370 3.01 23.52 -13.90
N LEU A 371 2.39 23.08 -12.80
CA LEU A 371 1.80 23.97 -11.81
C LEU A 371 2.83 24.95 -11.22
N PRO A 372 2.42 26.14 -10.73
CA PRO A 372 3.33 27.08 -10.08
C PRO A 372 4.09 26.43 -8.91
N GLY A 373 5.42 26.50 -8.95
CA GLY A 373 6.31 25.87 -7.96
C GLY A 373 6.77 24.45 -8.31
N SER A 374 6.21 23.79 -9.33
CA SER A 374 6.63 22.45 -9.78
C SER A 374 8.08 22.36 -10.29
N ASP A 375 8.73 23.50 -10.58
CA ASP A 375 10.18 23.57 -10.81
C ASP A 375 11.00 22.99 -9.64
N ALA A 376 10.43 22.91 -8.43
CA ALA A 376 11.07 22.26 -7.29
C ALA A 376 11.13 20.72 -7.39
N LEU A 377 10.49 20.10 -8.39
CA LEU A 377 10.68 18.68 -8.75
C LEU A 377 11.74 18.48 -9.86
N LYS A 378 12.22 19.57 -10.49
CA LYS A 378 13.26 19.48 -11.52
C LYS A 378 14.64 19.40 -10.86
N PHE A 379 15.54 18.62 -11.46
CA PHE A 379 16.92 18.52 -11.01
C PHE A 379 17.63 19.87 -11.22
N ASN A 380 17.98 20.54 -10.13
CA ASN A 380 18.65 21.83 -10.13
C ASN A 380 19.70 21.86 -9.00
N PRO A 381 20.92 21.32 -9.26
CA PRO A 381 21.91 21.12 -8.22
C PRO A 381 22.45 22.43 -7.62
N ASP A 382 22.35 23.56 -8.33
CA ASP A 382 22.87 24.84 -7.84
C ASP A 382 21.87 25.58 -6.95
N GLU A 383 20.57 25.57 -7.31
CA GLU A 383 19.52 26.05 -6.39
C GLU A 383 19.39 25.13 -5.18
N ALA A 384 19.57 23.80 -5.35
CA ALA A 384 19.60 22.85 -4.25
C ALA A 384 20.67 23.19 -3.19
N LYS A 385 21.92 23.44 -3.62
CA LYS A 385 23.01 23.89 -2.72
C LYS A 385 22.69 25.22 -2.04
N LYS A 386 22.10 26.17 -2.76
CA LYS A 386 21.71 27.49 -2.24
C LYS A 386 20.64 27.37 -1.14
N LEU A 387 19.58 26.60 -1.38
CA LEU A 387 18.52 26.33 -0.40
C LEU A 387 19.08 25.59 0.83
N TRP A 388 19.97 24.61 0.64
CA TRP A 388 20.64 23.91 1.74
C TRP A 388 21.54 24.83 2.57
N ALA A 389 22.27 25.74 1.91
CA ALA A 389 23.07 26.76 2.58
C ALA A 389 22.20 27.74 3.38
N GLN A 390 21.04 28.15 2.85
CA GLN A 390 20.06 28.97 3.58
C GLN A 390 19.52 28.25 4.82
N ALA A 391 19.14 26.97 4.71
CA ALA A 391 18.72 26.16 5.86
C ALA A 391 19.83 26.10 6.93
N ASN A 392 21.09 25.96 6.51
CA ASN A 392 22.25 25.97 7.40
C ASN A 392 22.52 27.31 8.09
N THR A 393 21.94 28.44 7.64
CA THR A 393 21.98 29.71 8.39
C THR A 393 20.96 29.76 9.52
N ILE A 394 19.89 28.98 9.44
CA ILE A 394 18.90 28.83 10.53
C ILE A 394 19.43 27.85 11.57
N SER A 395 19.90 26.67 11.13
CA SER A 395 20.49 25.64 11.97
C SER A 395 21.48 24.82 11.11
N PRO A 396 22.79 24.78 11.44
CA PRO A 396 23.77 24.01 10.66
C PRO A 396 23.43 22.51 10.63
N TRP A 397 23.38 21.92 9.44
CA TRP A 397 23.15 20.47 9.28
C TRP A 397 24.17 19.64 10.05
N SER A 398 23.70 18.57 10.69
CA SER A 398 24.52 17.53 11.28
C SER A 398 23.90 16.14 11.09
N GLY A 399 24.71 15.09 11.15
CA GLY A 399 24.25 13.71 10.99
C GLY A 399 24.21 13.23 9.53
N THR A 400 23.44 12.17 9.31
CA THR A 400 23.31 11.44 8.03
C THR A 400 21.87 11.50 7.53
N TYR A 401 21.67 11.76 6.25
CA TYR A 401 20.35 11.69 5.62
C TYR A 401 20.04 10.24 5.23
N GLU A 402 19.40 9.51 6.14
CA GLU A 402 18.93 8.14 5.88
C GLU A 402 17.56 8.15 5.17
N ILE A 403 17.41 7.28 4.16
CA ILE A 403 16.13 7.04 3.47
C ILE A 403 15.73 5.57 3.68
N ALA A 404 14.71 5.34 4.50
CA ALA A 404 14.21 4.01 4.81
C ALA A 404 13.45 3.38 3.65
N TYR A 405 13.63 2.08 3.43
CA TYR A 405 12.90 1.34 2.41
C TYR A 405 12.68 -0.12 2.82
N ASN A 406 11.60 -0.73 2.33
CA ASN A 406 11.35 -2.15 2.51
C ASN A 406 12.05 -2.97 1.41
N ALA A 407 12.80 -4.00 1.81
CA ALA A 407 13.67 -4.77 0.92
C ALA A 407 12.88 -5.72 -0.01
N ASP A 408 11.79 -6.30 0.51
CA ASP A 408 10.82 -7.12 -0.24
C ASP A 408 10.17 -6.41 -1.45
N GLY A 409 10.17 -5.07 -1.46
CA GLY A 409 9.54 -4.25 -2.49
C GLY A 409 10.37 -3.98 -3.76
N GLY A 410 11.63 -4.44 -3.82
CA GLY A 410 12.53 -4.09 -4.94
C GLY A 410 12.86 -2.59 -4.96
N HIS A 411 13.31 -2.05 -3.83
CA HIS A 411 13.51 -0.60 -3.67
C HIS A 411 14.96 -0.15 -3.45
N GLN A 412 15.90 -1.09 -3.29
CA GLN A 412 17.28 -0.79 -2.96
C GLN A 412 17.96 0.08 -4.03
N ALA A 413 17.89 -0.33 -5.30
CA ALA A 413 18.66 0.30 -6.38
C ALA A 413 18.30 1.78 -6.59
N TRP A 414 17.01 2.12 -6.63
CA TRP A 414 16.57 3.50 -6.81
C TRP A 414 16.79 4.37 -5.56
N ILE A 415 16.68 3.81 -4.35
CA ILE A 415 16.98 4.52 -3.10
C ILE A 415 18.47 4.83 -2.99
N GLU A 416 19.34 3.88 -3.33
CA GLU A 416 20.79 4.11 -3.40
C GLU A 416 21.12 5.16 -4.48
N ALA A 417 20.45 5.14 -5.65
CA ALA A 417 20.63 6.16 -6.68
C ALA A 417 20.20 7.56 -6.20
N VAL A 418 19.05 7.67 -5.51
CA VAL A 418 18.59 8.90 -4.85
C VAL A 418 19.60 9.39 -3.81
N ALA A 419 20.00 8.53 -2.88
CA ALA A 419 20.93 8.88 -1.80
C ALA A 419 22.28 9.37 -2.38
N ASN A 420 22.80 8.70 -3.40
CA ASN A 420 24.00 9.13 -4.13
C ASN A 420 23.79 10.49 -4.85
N SER A 421 22.64 10.72 -5.48
CA SER A 421 22.31 12.00 -6.13
C SER A 421 22.30 13.15 -5.12
N VAL A 422 21.67 12.95 -3.95
CA VAL A 422 21.62 13.92 -2.85
C VAL A 422 23.01 14.15 -2.25
N LYS A 423 23.77 13.09 -1.94
CA LYS A 423 25.13 13.16 -1.41
C LYS A 423 26.06 13.95 -2.32
N ASN A 424 26.09 13.61 -3.61
CA ASN A 424 26.98 14.25 -4.58
C ASN A 424 26.59 15.71 -4.85
N THR A 425 25.31 16.06 -4.75
CA THR A 425 24.82 17.43 -4.99
C THR A 425 25.04 18.35 -3.78
N LEU A 426 24.70 17.89 -2.58
CA LEU A 426 24.69 18.71 -1.36
C LEU A 426 25.96 18.58 -0.51
N GLY A 427 26.81 17.59 -0.77
CA GLY A 427 28.03 17.35 0.01
C GLY A 427 27.78 16.83 1.43
N ILE A 428 26.65 16.16 1.65
CA ILE A 428 26.27 15.55 2.93
C ILE A 428 26.36 14.03 2.85
N GLU A 429 26.50 13.36 4.00
CA GLU A 429 26.31 11.91 4.06
C GLU A 429 24.82 11.57 3.89
N ALA A 430 24.51 10.73 2.90
CA ALA A 430 23.17 10.22 2.62
C ALA A 430 23.25 8.74 2.23
N VAL A 431 22.34 7.91 2.77
CA VAL A 431 22.34 6.45 2.61
C VAL A 431 20.92 5.88 2.59
N GLY A 432 20.75 4.70 1.98
CA GLY A 432 19.54 3.89 2.16
C GLY A 432 19.54 3.13 3.49
N ALA A 433 18.39 2.98 4.13
CA ALA A 433 18.20 2.25 5.39
C ALA A 433 17.18 1.10 5.22
N PRO A 434 17.62 -0.15 4.99
CA PRO A 434 16.70 -1.25 4.72
C PRO A 434 15.89 -1.67 5.95
N TYR A 435 14.61 -1.93 5.72
CA TYR A 435 13.69 -2.66 6.59
C TYR A 435 13.36 -4.00 5.92
N PRO A 436 13.22 -5.12 6.66
CA PRO A 436 13.03 -6.44 6.05
C PRO A 436 11.76 -6.54 5.20
N THR A 437 10.63 -6.06 5.72
CA THR A 437 9.33 -6.14 5.05
C THR A 437 8.63 -4.79 4.93
N PHE A 438 7.70 -4.69 3.98
CA PHE A 438 6.78 -3.56 3.82
C PHE A 438 6.01 -3.29 5.11
N LYS A 439 5.51 -4.34 5.77
CA LYS A 439 4.84 -4.24 7.07
C LYS A 439 5.73 -3.57 8.13
N ASN A 440 6.98 -4.01 8.29
CA ASN A 440 7.88 -3.44 9.32
C ASN A 440 8.14 -1.95 9.09
N LEU A 441 8.29 -1.52 7.82
CA LEU A 441 8.45 -0.10 7.49
C LEU A 441 7.16 0.69 7.76
N ARG A 442 6.00 0.15 7.35
CA ARG A 442 4.71 0.81 7.57
C ARG A 442 4.39 0.98 9.06
N ASP A 443 4.70 -0.01 9.90
CA ASP A 443 4.47 0.05 11.35
C ASP A 443 5.19 1.26 11.98
N VAL A 444 6.50 1.43 11.73
CA VAL A 444 7.27 2.56 12.30
C VAL A 444 6.91 3.94 11.72
N ILE A 445 6.37 3.99 10.49
CA ILE A 445 5.81 5.22 9.91
C ILE A 445 4.50 5.60 10.62
N THR A 446 3.57 4.65 10.73
CA THR A 446 2.26 4.83 11.39
C THR A 446 2.41 5.20 12.86
N ASP A 447 3.33 4.55 13.57
CA ASP A 447 3.66 4.82 14.98
C ASP A 447 4.48 6.12 15.17
N LYS A 448 4.87 6.80 14.07
CA LYS A 448 5.63 8.06 14.05
C LYS A 448 7.02 7.95 14.71
N THR A 449 7.59 6.74 14.69
CA THR A 449 8.88 6.37 15.31
C THR A 449 10.02 6.21 14.30
N ILE A 450 9.73 6.29 12.99
CA ILE A 450 10.71 6.12 11.90
C ILE A 450 11.96 7.00 12.04
N GLY A 451 11.81 8.27 12.44
CA GLY A 451 12.92 9.17 12.79
C GLY A 451 13.87 9.55 11.65
N LYS A 452 13.53 9.22 10.40
CA LYS A 452 14.32 9.46 9.18
C LYS A 452 13.39 9.66 7.97
N ALA A 453 13.95 9.95 6.79
CA ALA A 453 13.16 9.94 5.56
C ALA A 453 12.80 8.50 5.18
N PHE A 454 11.75 8.29 4.40
CA PHE A 454 11.30 6.96 4.01
C PHE A 454 10.65 6.94 2.64
N ARG A 455 10.76 5.80 1.95
CA ARG A 455 10.05 5.57 0.69
C ARG A 455 8.55 5.47 0.95
N TYR A 456 7.84 6.37 0.30
CA TYR A 456 6.41 6.45 0.08
C TYR A 456 5.87 5.72 -1.15
N GLY A 457 4.59 5.91 -1.40
CA GLY A 457 3.91 5.57 -2.65
C GLY A 457 2.41 5.44 -2.43
N TRP A 458 1.61 5.85 -3.41
CA TRP A 458 0.14 5.86 -3.34
C TRP A 458 -0.49 5.34 -4.63
N GLN A 459 -1.14 4.18 -4.54
CA GLN A 459 -1.90 3.54 -5.62
C GLN A 459 -3.35 3.95 -5.47
N GLY A 460 -3.94 4.54 -6.51
CA GLY A 460 -5.25 5.15 -6.39
C GLY A 460 -6.35 4.14 -6.07
N ASP A 461 -7.20 4.49 -5.09
CA ASP A 461 -8.36 3.69 -4.68
C ASP A 461 -9.56 3.91 -5.61
N TYR A 462 -9.76 5.15 -6.06
CA TYR A 462 -10.72 5.57 -7.08
C TYR A 462 -10.10 6.66 -7.97
N PRO A 463 -10.51 6.78 -9.27
CA PRO A 463 -9.77 7.58 -10.25
C PRO A 463 -10.06 9.08 -10.11
N SER A 464 -9.54 9.68 -9.04
CA SER A 464 -9.59 11.12 -8.79
C SER A 464 -8.28 11.67 -8.23
N ILE A 465 -7.97 12.92 -8.56
CA ILE A 465 -6.92 13.68 -7.88
C ILE A 465 -7.30 14.04 -6.43
N PHE A 466 -8.59 14.13 -6.10
CA PHE A 466 -9.04 14.49 -4.75
C PHE A 466 -8.70 13.41 -3.73
N GLU A 467 -8.81 12.14 -4.13
CA GLU A 467 -8.40 10.98 -3.35
C GLU A 467 -6.96 11.15 -2.81
N TYR A 468 -5.99 11.33 -3.72
CA TYR A 468 -4.58 11.57 -3.40
C TYR A 468 -4.39 12.78 -2.49
N LEU A 469 -5.05 13.90 -2.81
CA LEU A 469 -4.90 15.17 -2.10
C LEU A 469 -5.47 15.11 -0.67
N THR A 470 -6.59 14.42 -0.48
CA THR A 470 -7.26 14.23 0.81
C THR A 470 -6.55 13.18 1.65
N GLN A 471 -6.26 12.00 1.11
CA GLN A 471 -5.63 10.94 1.91
C GLN A 471 -4.18 11.25 2.29
N LEU A 472 -3.39 11.90 1.43
CA LEU A 472 -1.97 12.15 1.73
C LEU A 472 -1.67 13.44 2.49
N PHE A 473 -2.50 14.49 2.36
CA PHE A 473 -2.12 15.83 2.84
C PHE A 473 -3.17 16.56 3.67
N LEU A 474 -4.45 16.13 3.72
CA LEU A 474 -5.43 16.74 4.61
C LEU A 474 -4.97 16.60 6.06
N THR A 475 -5.08 17.68 6.84
CA THR A 475 -4.77 17.66 8.28
C THR A 475 -5.57 16.56 9.00
N GLY A 476 -4.87 15.62 9.62
CA GLY A 476 -5.47 14.54 10.41
C GLY A 476 -5.77 13.26 9.64
N SER A 477 -5.56 13.19 8.33
CA SER A 477 -5.71 11.94 7.57
C SER A 477 -4.80 10.82 8.10
N GLY A 478 -5.31 9.59 8.15
CA GLY A 478 -4.56 8.41 8.60
C GLY A 478 -3.43 7.98 7.65
N SER A 479 -3.48 8.42 6.40
CA SER A 479 -2.45 8.20 5.37
C SER A 479 -1.50 9.39 5.17
N ASN A 480 -1.66 10.47 5.94
CA ASN A 480 -0.76 11.63 5.96
C ASN A 480 0.56 11.29 6.67
N ASN A 481 1.41 10.54 5.96
CA ASN A 481 2.63 9.94 6.48
C ASN A 481 3.71 10.97 6.85
N THR A 482 3.69 12.18 6.26
CA THR A 482 4.66 13.26 6.54
C THR A 482 4.26 14.14 7.74
N LEU A 483 3.05 13.95 8.28
CA LEU A 483 2.48 14.82 9.32
C LEU A 483 2.42 16.29 8.87
N TYR A 484 2.08 16.49 7.60
CA TYR A 484 1.82 17.81 7.04
C TYR A 484 0.48 18.36 7.57
N SER A 485 0.41 19.66 7.78
CA SER A 485 -0.82 20.36 8.12
C SER A 485 -0.68 21.81 7.71
N ASN A 486 -1.65 22.33 6.96
CA ASN A 486 -1.73 23.73 6.59
C ASN A 486 -3.19 24.14 6.38
N PRO A 487 -3.74 25.06 7.19
CA PRO A 487 -5.16 25.42 7.12
C PRO A 487 -5.54 26.10 5.80
N GLU A 488 -4.60 26.70 5.05
CA GLU A 488 -4.89 27.22 3.71
C GLU A 488 -5.00 26.10 2.68
N TYR A 489 -4.22 25.02 2.83
CA TYR A 489 -4.35 23.83 2.01
C TYR A 489 -5.71 23.14 2.26
N ASP A 490 -6.02 22.86 3.53
CA ASP A 490 -7.27 22.20 3.94
C ASP A 490 -8.49 23.01 3.44
N ARG A 491 -8.45 24.35 3.60
CA ARG A 491 -9.50 25.27 3.12
C ARG A 491 -9.64 25.27 1.59
N LEU A 492 -8.55 25.19 0.83
CA LEU A 492 -8.60 25.12 -0.64
C LEU A 492 -9.12 23.77 -1.11
N LEU A 493 -8.77 22.67 -0.42
CA LEU A 493 -9.22 21.33 -0.75
C LEU A 493 -10.74 21.19 -0.58
N HIS A 494 -11.29 21.59 0.57
CA HIS A 494 -12.74 21.61 0.79
C HIS A 494 -13.48 22.53 -0.19
N GLN A 495 -12.90 23.66 -0.58
CA GLN A 495 -13.49 24.51 -1.64
C GLN A 495 -13.46 23.88 -3.03
N ALA A 496 -12.50 23.01 -3.31
CA ALA A 496 -12.42 22.27 -4.56
C ALA A 496 -13.44 21.11 -4.56
N GLU A 497 -13.54 20.37 -3.46
CA GLU A 497 -14.55 19.33 -3.24
C GLU A 497 -15.97 19.91 -3.39
N ALA A 498 -16.24 21.09 -2.82
CA ALA A 498 -17.54 21.78 -2.92
C ALA A 498 -17.82 22.51 -4.25
N ALA A 499 -16.90 22.48 -5.22
CA ALA A 499 -17.05 23.22 -6.47
C ALA A 499 -18.23 22.72 -7.33
N ALA A 500 -18.90 23.64 -8.03
CA ALA A 500 -20.11 23.34 -8.79
C ALA A 500 -19.88 22.49 -10.07
N THR A 501 -18.63 22.41 -10.56
CA THR A 501 -18.26 21.66 -11.77
C THR A 501 -16.85 21.06 -11.64
N PRO A 502 -16.53 19.97 -12.36
CA PRO A 502 -15.19 19.36 -12.33
C PRO A 502 -14.05 20.31 -12.68
N GLU A 503 -14.20 21.15 -13.71
CA GLU A 503 -13.13 22.07 -14.10
C GLU A 503 -12.84 23.13 -13.02
N GLN A 504 -13.88 23.63 -12.35
CA GLN A 504 -13.72 24.55 -11.21
C GLN A 504 -13.08 23.85 -10.01
N ALA A 505 -13.42 22.59 -9.77
CA ALA A 505 -12.78 21.77 -8.75
C ALA A 505 -11.27 21.63 -9.05
N TYR A 506 -10.90 21.29 -10.29
CA TYR A 506 -9.52 21.14 -10.72
C TYR A 506 -8.74 22.48 -10.72
N ASP A 507 -9.39 23.61 -11.00
CA ASP A 507 -8.82 24.95 -10.86
C ASP A 507 -8.45 25.30 -9.41
N ILE A 508 -9.26 24.88 -8.43
CA ILE A 508 -9.00 25.12 -7.00
C ILE A 508 -7.99 24.08 -6.47
N ALA A 509 -8.09 22.82 -6.89
CA ALA A 509 -7.11 21.77 -6.58
C ALA A 509 -5.69 22.15 -7.04
N ALA A 510 -5.55 22.77 -8.21
CA ALA A 510 -4.27 23.32 -8.70
C ALA A 510 -3.70 24.43 -7.78
N GLN A 511 -4.56 25.21 -7.12
CA GLN A 511 -4.14 26.21 -6.12
C GLN A 511 -3.72 25.53 -4.82
N ALA A 512 -4.46 24.52 -4.36
CA ALA A 512 -4.07 23.68 -3.22
C ALA A 512 -2.69 23.02 -3.44
N GLN A 513 -2.46 22.40 -4.60
CA GLN A 513 -1.14 21.84 -4.97
C GLN A 513 -0.02 22.90 -5.04
N THR A 514 -0.34 24.15 -5.40
CA THR A 514 0.62 25.26 -5.34
C THR A 514 1.08 25.54 -3.89
N VAL A 515 0.20 25.34 -2.89
CA VAL A 515 0.58 25.39 -1.46
C VAL A 515 1.49 24.21 -1.11
N LEU A 516 1.18 22.99 -1.58
CA LEU A 516 2.05 21.82 -1.37
C LEU A 516 3.46 22.03 -1.95
N PHE A 517 3.60 22.66 -3.13
CA PHE A 517 4.91 23.03 -3.69
C PHE A 517 5.61 24.13 -2.90
N LYS A 518 4.87 25.12 -2.43
CA LYS A 518 5.41 26.22 -1.61
C LYS A 518 6.01 25.68 -0.31
N ASP A 519 5.39 24.70 0.33
CA ASP A 519 5.85 24.14 1.60
C ASP A 519 6.70 22.87 1.41
N MET A 520 6.76 22.37 0.17
CA MET A 520 7.28 21.04 -0.20
C MET A 520 6.79 19.99 0.80
N ALA A 521 5.47 19.84 0.90
CA ALA A 521 4.78 19.02 1.91
C ALA A 521 5.29 17.56 1.95
N ASP A 522 5.77 17.09 0.81
CA ASP A 522 6.39 15.80 0.57
C ASP A 522 7.31 15.89 -0.67
N ILE A 523 8.03 14.81 -1.05
CA ILE A 523 8.89 14.77 -2.24
C ILE A 523 8.37 13.70 -3.22
N PRO A 524 7.47 14.06 -4.17
CA PRO A 524 7.09 13.20 -5.29
C PRO A 524 8.30 12.84 -6.15
N VAL A 525 8.44 11.57 -6.57
CA VAL A 525 9.61 11.08 -7.32
C VAL A 525 9.22 10.50 -8.68
N PHE A 526 8.37 9.48 -8.72
CA PHE A 526 7.99 8.79 -9.96
C PHE A 526 6.53 8.39 -10.02
N ASP A 527 5.87 8.60 -11.15
CA ASP A 527 4.64 7.89 -11.50
C ASP A 527 4.97 6.59 -12.23
N TYR A 528 4.02 5.64 -12.22
CA TYR A 528 4.21 4.28 -12.73
C TYR A 528 3.67 4.07 -14.15
N ASN A 529 4.53 3.47 -14.98
CA ASN A 529 4.08 2.59 -16.07
C ASN A 529 4.34 1.16 -15.60
N VAL A 530 3.31 0.39 -15.24
CA VAL A 530 3.48 -1.00 -14.80
C VAL A 530 4.26 -1.78 -15.84
N ALA A 531 5.29 -2.49 -15.38
CA ALA A 531 5.78 -3.69 -16.04
C ALA A 531 5.31 -4.88 -15.20
N GLY A 532 4.53 -5.76 -15.83
CA GLY A 532 3.99 -6.98 -15.24
C GLY A 532 3.99 -8.12 -16.27
N GLY A 533 3.41 -9.26 -15.90
CA GLY A 533 3.28 -10.38 -16.83
C GLY A 533 2.43 -11.53 -16.34
N ARG A 534 2.15 -12.46 -17.26
CA ARG A 534 1.42 -13.72 -17.02
C ARG A 534 2.23 -14.95 -17.43
N SER A 535 1.92 -16.11 -16.89
CA SER A 535 2.49 -17.39 -17.33
C SER A 535 1.78 -17.93 -18.58
N ASP A 536 2.34 -18.95 -19.23
CA ASP A 536 1.70 -19.65 -20.35
C ASP A 536 0.40 -20.38 -19.95
N LYS A 537 0.12 -20.53 -18.65
CA LYS A 537 -1.13 -21.13 -18.14
C LYS A 537 -2.30 -20.16 -18.16
N VAL A 538 -2.05 -18.85 -18.25
CA VAL A 538 -3.07 -17.80 -18.19
C VAL A 538 -3.33 -17.24 -19.59
N LYS A 539 -4.58 -17.33 -20.02
CA LYS A 539 -5.05 -16.79 -21.31
C LYS A 539 -5.30 -15.29 -21.23
N LYS A 540 -5.86 -14.82 -20.11
CA LYS A 540 -6.20 -13.42 -19.88
C LYS A 540 -5.85 -13.00 -18.46
N ALA A 541 -5.07 -11.94 -18.31
CA ALA A 541 -4.90 -11.17 -17.09
C ALA A 541 -4.70 -9.70 -17.49
N GLU A 542 -5.71 -8.87 -17.26
CA GLU A 542 -5.65 -7.43 -17.55
C GLU A 542 -5.27 -6.67 -16.27
N ILE A 543 -4.49 -5.60 -16.42
CA ILE A 543 -4.16 -4.67 -15.33
C ILE A 543 -5.13 -3.50 -15.39
N THR A 544 -5.68 -3.12 -14.23
CA THR A 544 -6.66 -2.04 -14.07
C THR A 544 -6.04 -0.65 -14.23
N TRP A 545 -6.83 0.40 -14.09
CA TRP A 545 -6.37 1.80 -14.09
C TRP A 545 -5.43 2.12 -12.90
N SER A 546 -5.57 1.45 -11.76
CA SER A 546 -4.75 1.64 -10.56
C SER A 546 -3.51 0.74 -10.52
N GLY A 547 -3.44 -0.30 -11.35
CA GLY A 547 -2.25 -1.15 -11.49
C GLY A 547 -2.31 -2.53 -10.83
N LEU A 548 -3.43 -2.87 -10.19
CA LEU A 548 -3.71 -4.26 -9.80
C LEU A 548 -4.21 -5.05 -11.01
N PHE A 549 -4.21 -6.39 -10.93
CA PHE A 549 -4.95 -7.20 -11.89
C PHE A 549 -6.47 -7.05 -11.70
N ASP A 550 -7.23 -7.18 -12.77
CA ASP A 550 -8.66 -7.50 -12.74
C ASP A 550 -8.82 -8.97 -12.33
N PHE A 551 -8.61 -9.24 -11.03
CA PHE A 551 -8.47 -10.58 -10.46
C PHE A 551 -9.69 -11.48 -10.71
N GLU A 552 -10.89 -10.90 -10.66
CA GLU A 552 -12.16 -11.56 -10.99
C GLU A 552 -12.20 -12.06 -12.44
N ASN A 553 -11.55 -11.35 -13.37
CA ASN A 553 -11.51 -11.69 -14.79
C ASN A 553 -10.24 -12.42 -15.27
N ILE A 554 -9.36 -12.88 -14.36
CA ILE A 554 -8.23 -13.73 -14.78
C ILE A 554 -8.74 -15.09 -15.27
N GLU A 555 -8.36 -15.46 -16.49
CA GLU A 555 -8.75 -16.72 -17.15
C GLU A 555 -7.52 -17.63 -17.33
N LYS A 556 -7.53 -18.76 -16.60
CA LYS A 556 -6.52 -19.84 -16.63
C LYS A 556 -7.04 -20.97 -17.53
#